data_AF-A0A940BZE5-F1
#
_entry.id   AF-A0A940BZE5-F1
#
_cell.length_a   1.000
_cell.length_b   1.000
_cell.length_c   1.000
_cell.angle_alpha   90.00
_cell.angle_beta   90.00
_cell.angle_gamma   90.00
#
_symmetry.space_group_name_H-M   'P 1'
#
loop_
_entity.id
_entity.type
_entity.pdbx_description
1 polymer ?
#
loop_
_entity_poly.entity_id
_entity_poly.type
_entity_poly.pdbx_seq_one_letter_code
_entity_poly.pdbx_strand_id
1 'polypeptide(L)'
;WRIGTGFPGTPFILFALADNGQKNAAFRMLMNTKRPSWLYEVKAGATTIWERWDGLDENGRCPTGKHGADTMVSYNHYASGAVGDFLYRRIAGIEATKPGYETFRVAPMVGGGLTAARAWTESPYGQIAVDWRVEGNAFSIRVHVPVGTTCTLELPDGSQTALASGTHEKSCSL
;
A
#
# COMPACT_ATOMS: atom_id res chain seq x y z
N TRP A 1 1.80 -4.90 16.97
CA TRP A 1 1.68 -4.22 15.66
C TRP A 1 0.24 -3.82 15.38
N ARG A 2 -0.45 -3.25 16.38
CA ARG A 2 -1.80 -2.70 16.24
C ARG A 2 -1.69 -1.21 15.88
N ILE A 3 -2.67 -0.68 15.19
CA ILE A 3 -2.69 0.74 14.82
C ILE A 3 -2.95 1.58 16.08
N GLY A 4 -2.14 2.60 16.32
CA GLY A 4 -2.33 3.56 17.41
C GLY A 4 -2.65 4.98 16.94
N THR A 5 -2.71 5.20 15.62
CA THR A 5 -2.90 6.52 15.02
C THR A 5 -4.37 6.81 14.72
N GLY A 6 -4.75 8.07 14.90
CA GLY A 6 -5.99 8.65 14.36
C GLY A 6 -5.80 9.23 12.96
N PHE A 7 -6.77 10.01 12.48
CA PHE A 7 -6.80 10.54 11.10
C PHE A 7 -5.50 11.24 10.66
N PRO A 8 -4.82 12.06 11.48
CA PRO A 8 -3.60 12.74 11.02
C PRO A 8 -2.39 11.82 10.86
N GLY A 9 -2.36 10.69 11.59
CA GLY A 9 -1.19 9.80 11.62
C GLY A 9 -1.31 8.60 10.69
N THR A 10 -2.52 8.07 10.49
CA THR A 10 -2.77 6.86 9.71
C THR A 10 -2.28 6.94 8.26
N PRO A 11 -2.38 8.08 7.54
CA PRO A 11 -1.82 8.21 6.19
C PRO A 11 -0.29 8.02 6.12
N PHE A 12 0.44 8.26 7.23
CA PHE A 12 1.89 8.32 7.23
C PHE A 12 2.58 7.19 7.99
N ILE A 13 1.89 6.50 8.90
CA ILE A 13 2.54 5.56 9.83
C ILE A 13 3.33 4.45 9.14
N LEU A 14 2.81 3.89 8.04
CA LEU A 14 3.51 2.83 7.31
C LEU A 14 4.73 3.38 6.55
N PHE A 15 4.64 4.57 5.96
CA PHE A 15 5.78 5.24 5.33
C PHE A 15 6.86 5.55 6.36
N ALA A 16 6.49 6.14 7.49
CA ALA A 16 7.41 6.47 8.57
C ALA A 16 8.18 5.24 9.07
N LEU A 17 7.53 4.08 9.17
CA LEU A 17 8.19 2.83 9.52
C LEU A 17 9.07 2.30 8.37
N ALA A 18 8.48 2.10 7.19
CA ALA A 18 9.13 1.42 6.08
C ALA A 18 10.38 2.15 5.58
N ASP A 19 10.29 3.48 5.48
CA ASP A 19 11.34 4.32 4.90
C ASP A 19 12.47 4.62 5.90
N ASN A 20 12.30 4.26 7.18
CA ASN A 20 13.29 4.49 8.24
C ASN A 20 13.78 3.18 8.86
N GLY A 21 13.97 2.15 8.04
CA GLY A 21 14.58 0.88 8.45
C GLY A 21 13.66 -0.07 9.23
N GLN A 22 12.39 0.29 9.42
CA GLN A 22 11.40 -0.52 10.13
C GLN A 22 10.44 -1.23 9.15
N LYS A 23 10.95 -1.65 7.98
CA LYS A 23 10.18 -2.40 6.95
C LYS A 23 9.37 -3.55 7.54
N ASN A 24 9.99 -4.39 8.37
CA ASN A 24 9.32 -5.53 8.99
C ASN A 24 8.17 -5.11 9.93
N ALA A 25 8.30 -3.98 10.63
CA ALA A 25 7.24 -3.43 11.46
C ALA A 25 6.05 -2.96 10.63
N ALA A 26 6.31 -2.26 9.52
CA ALA A 26 5.29 -1.78 8.59
C ALA A 26 4.46 -2.95 8.06
N PHE A 27 5.12 -4.01 7.57
CA PHE A 27 4.41 -5.22 7.12
C PHE A 27 3.63 -5.91 8.23
N ARG A 28 4.20 -6.05 9.43
CA ARG A 28 3.48 -6.66 10.55
C ARG A 28 2.25 -5.83 10.97
N MET A 29 2.27 -4.51 10.80
CA MET A 29 1.10 -3.66 11.03
C MET A 29 0.07 -3.81 9.91
N LEU A 30 0.51 -3.75 8.65
CA LEU A 30 -0.35 -3.90 7.47
C LEU A 30 -1.09 -5.25 7.46
N MET A 31 -0.40 -6.33 7.80
CA MET A 31 -0.92 -7.69 7.79
C MET A 31 -1.62 -8.11 9.10
N ASN A 32 -1.71 -7.21 10.09
CA ASN A 32 -2.34 -7.55 11.37
C ASN A 32 -3.86 -7.68 11.21
N THR A 33 -4.44 -8.76 11.72
CA THR A 33 -5.89 -9.05 11.70
C THR A 33 -6.57 -8.82 13.04
N LYS A 34 -5.83 -8.41 14.08
CA LYS A 34 -6.36 -8.11 15.42
C LYS A 34 -6.66 -6.62 15.55
N ARG A 35 -7.87 -6.29 16.02
CA ARG A 35 -8.31 -4.93 16.35
C ARG A 35 -7.30 -4.19 17.25
N PRO A 36 -6.99 -2.90 16.98
CA PRO A 36 -7.30 -2.15 15.76
C PRO A 36 -6.34 -2.48 14.59
N SER A 37 -6.91 -2.74 13.40
CA SER A 37 -6.18 -2.90 12.13
C SER A 37 -7.11 -2.84 10.91
N TRP A 38 -6.56 -2.58 9.71
CA TRP A 38 -7.35 -2.63 8.47
C TRP A 38 -7.95 -4.01 8.19
N LEU A 39 -7.16 -5.08 8.33
CA LEU A 39 -7.66 -6.43 8.06
C LEU A 39 -8.61 -6.95 9.14
N TYR A 40 -8.68 -6.30 10.30
CA TYR A 40 -9.74 -6.57 11.27
C TYR A 40 -11.10 -6.16 10.71
N GLU A 41 -11.22 -4.97 10.09
CA GLU A 41 -12.46 -4.53 9.44
C GLU A 41 -12.91 -5.53 8.37
N VAL A 42 -11.97 -5.92 7.50
CA VAL A 42 -12.22 -6.93 6.45
C VAL A 42 -12.69 -8.27 7.06
N LYS A 43 -12.01 -8.75 8.11
CA LYS A 43 -12.39 -10.00 8.79
C LYS A 43 -13.77 -9.91 9.45
N ALA A 44 -14.16 -8.73 9.90
CA ALA A 44 -15.47 -8.46 10.48
C ALA A 44 -16.57 -8.21 9.42
N GLY A 45 -16.26 -8.36 8.12
CA GLY A 45 -17.22 -8.27 7.02
C GLY A 45 -17.35 -6.89 6.39
N ALA A 46 -16.42 -5.96 6.66
CA ALA A 46 -16.42 -4.64 6.03
C ALA A 46 -16.23 -4.73 4.51
N THR A 47 -17.08 -4.01 3.77
CA THR A 47 -16.93 -3.77 2.32
C THR A 47 -16.50 -2.33 2.00
N THR A 48 -16.38 -1.48 3.02
CA THR A 48 -15.93 -0.09 2.99
C THR A 48 -15.08 0.17 4.24
N ILE A 49 -14.27 1.24 4.23
CA ILE A 49 -13.45 1.60 5.40
C ILE A 49 -14.33 2.25 6.47
N TRP A 50 -14.11 1.90 7.73
CA TRP A 50 -14.86 2.45 8.85
C TRP A 50 -14.23 3.73 9.39
N GLU A 51 -15.08 4.59 9.96
CA GLU A 51 -14.64 5.81 10.66
C GLU A 51 -13.79 5.48 11.89
N ARG A 52 -14.17 4.42 12.59
CA ARG A 52 -13.52 3.95 13.81
C ARG A 52 -13.01 2.53 13.64
N TRP A 53 -11.78 2.30 14.10
CA TRP A 53 -11.17 0.97 14.16
C TRP A 53 -11.96 -0.04 15.00
N ASP A 54 -12.79 0.46 15.92
CA ASP A 54 -13.64 -0.31 16.82
C ASP A 54 -15.13 -0.21 16.47
N GLY A 55 -15.48 0.14 15.22
CA GLY A 55 -16.88 0.23 14.77
C GLY A 55 -17.72 -1.01 15.12
N LEU A 56 -17.13 -2.21 14.99
CA LEU A 56 -17.66 -3.45 15.57
C LEU A 56 -16.65 -4.09 16.53
N ASP A 57 -17.15 -4.79 17.55
CA ASP A 57 -16.38 -5.71 18.38
C ASP A 57 -16.23 -7.10 17.75
N GLU A 58 -15.51 -7.99 18.45
CA GLU A 58 -15.23 -9.35 17.96
C GLU A 58 -16.47 -10.23 17.81
N ASN A 59 -17.60 -9.83 18.40
CA ASN A 59 -18.90 -10.48 18.27
C ASN A 59 -19.79 -9.80 17.23
N GLY A 60 -19.25 -8.84 16.46
CA GLY A 60 -20.00 -8.08 15.46
C GLY A 60 -20.99 -7.08 16.06
N ARG A 61 -20.77 -6.63 17.30
CA ARG A 61 -21.62 -5.64 17.96
C ARG A 61 -20.98 -4.26 17.89
N CYS A 62 -21.79 -3.26 17.55
CA CYS A 62 -21.40 -1.87 17.64
C CYS A 62 -21.23 -1.50 19.12
N PRO A 63 -20.04 -1.11 19.60
CA PRO A 63 -19.80 -0.85 21.02
C PRO A 63 -20.35 0.50 21.50
N THR A 64 -21.28 1.10 20.76
CA THR A 64 -21.83 2.43 21.04
C THR A 64 -22.93 2.39 22.08
N GLY A 65 -22.83 3.29 23.06
CA GLY A 65 -23.89 3.53 24.04
C GLY A 65 -25.07 4.30 23.45
N LYS A 66 -26.20 4.39 24.19
CA LYS A 66 -27.41 5.10 23.74
C LYS A 66 -27.27 6.64 23.69
N HIS A 67 -26.19 7.23 24.22
CA HIS A 67 -26.00 8.69 24.32
C HIS A 67 -24.52 9.10 24.24
N GLY A 68 -24.22 10.26 23.63
CA GLY A 68 -22.90 10.95 23.70
C GLY A 68 -22.01 10.82 22.45
N ALA A 69 -20.73 11.21 22.58
CA ALA A 69 -19.71 11.07 21.52
C ALA A 69 -19.47 9.60 21.09
N ASP A 70 -19.91 8.66 21.92
CA ASP A 70 -19.95 7.23 21.62
C ASP A 70 -21.09 6.84 20.66
N THR A 71 -21.83 7.76 20.05
CA THR A 71 -22.82 7.43 18.99
C THR A 71 -22.29 7.61 17.57
N MET A 72 -21.10 8.21 17.39
CA MET A 72 -20.56 8.54 16.08
C MET A 72 -19.79 7.34 15.50
N VAL A 73 -20.48 6.55 14.68
CA VAL A 73 -19.91 5.44 13.92
C VAL A 73 -20.49 5.46 12.50
N SER A 74 -19.65 5.81 11.53
CA SER A 74 -19.86 5.52 10.12
C SER A 74 -19.07 4.27 9.70
N TYR A 75 -19.71 3.38 8.94
CA TYR A 75 -19.06 2.24 8.29
C TYR A 75 -18.56 2.56 6.88
N ASN A 76 -18.62 3.82 6.45
CA ASN A 76 -18.16 4.26 5.13
C ASN A 76 -17.47 5.63 5.23
N HIS A 77 -16.22 5.62 5.67
CA HIS A 77 -15.41 6.81 5.90
C HIS A 77 -13.96 6.57 5.42
N TYR A 78 -13.55 7.25 4.34
CA TYR A 78 -12.32 6.91 3.62
C TYR A 78 -11.01 7.24 4.35
N ALA A 79 -11.04 7.98 5.47
CA ALA A 79 -9.84 8.53 6.11
C ALA A 79 -8.77 7.45 6.41
N SER A 80 -9.17 6.32 7.00
CA SER A 80 -8.26 5.20 7.27
C SER A 80 -7.89 4.41 6.00
N GLY A 81 -8.61 4.62 4.90
CA GLY A 81 -8.32 4.08 3.57
C GLY A 81 -7.11 4.71 2.90
N ALA A 82 -6.53 5.77 3.49
CA ALA A 82 -5.27 6.37 3.06
C ALA A 82 -4.10 5.36 2.97
N VAL A 83 -4.20 4.20 3.64
CA VAL A 83 -3.29 3.06 3.47
C VAL A 83 -3.13 2.64 2.00
N GLY A 84 -4.13 2.91 1.16
CA GLY A 84 -4.05 2.67 -0.29
C GLY A 84 -2.81 3.30 -0.92
N ASP A 85 -2.42 4.51 -0.52
CA ASP A 85 -1.22 5.17 -1.06
C ASP A 85 0.06 4.34 -0.79
N PHE A 86 0.15 3.70 0.38
CA PHE A 86 1.26 2.80 0.69
C PHE A 86 1.25 1.53 -0.19
N LEU A 87 0.07 0.99 -0.51
CA LEU A 87 -0.06 -0.15 -1.42
C LEU A 87 0.46 0.21 -2.82
N TYR A 88 0.14 1.39 -3.35
CA TYR A 88 0.65 1.82 -4.65
C TYR A 88 2.13 2.16 -4.61
N ARG A 89 2.56 3.01 -3.68
CA ARG A 89 3.92 3.59 -3.68
C ARG A 89 5.00 2.71 -3.06
N ARG A 90 4.65 1.74 -2.23
CA ARG A 90 5.61 0.83 -1.60
C ARG A 90 5.40 -0.60 -2.02
N ILE A 91 4.18 -1.13 -1.99
CA ILE A 91 3.95 -2.54 -2.39
C ILE A 91 4.09 -2.72 -3.90
N ALA A 92 3.36 -1.95 -4.70
CA ALA A 92 3.52 -1.95 -6.15
C ALA A 92 4.78 -1.17 -6.58
N GLY A 93 5.15 -0.14 -5.80
CA GLY A 93 6.37 0.66 -6.00
C GLY A 93 6.22 1.84 -6.95
N ILE A 94 5.01 2.15 -7.43
CA ILE A 94 4.76 3.25 -8.38
C ILE A 94 4.73 4.57 -7.62
N GLU A 95 5.70 5.46 -7.88
CA GLU A 95 5.73 6.78 -7.25
C GLU A 95 6.23 7.86 -8.19
N ALA A 96 5.46 8.93 -8.34
CA ALA A 96 5.86 10.11 -9.10
C ALA A 96 7.09 10.77 -8.46
N THR A 97 8.12 11.05 -9.26
CA THR A 97 9.30 11.84 -8.85
C THR A 97 9.24 13.28 -9.35
N LYS A 98 8.33 13.55 -10.30
CA LYS A 98 7.89 14.89 -10.69
C LYS A 98 6.35 14.93 -10.75
N PRO A 99 5.73 16.13 -10.60
CA PRO A 99 4.29 16.28 -10.73
C PRO A 99 3.74 15.66 -12.02
N GLY A 100 2.55 15.05 -11.94
CA GLY A 100 1.89 14.46 -13.10
C GLY A 100 2.56 13.22 -13.69
N TYR A 101 3.52 12.60 -13.00
CA TYR A 101 4.28 11.45 -13.50
C TYR A 101 5.16 11.70 -14.74
N GLU A 102 5.54 12.96 -15.01
CA GLU A 102 6.55 13.27 -16.07
C GLU A 102 7.80 12.40 -15.90
N THR A 103 8.23 12.25 -14.65
CA THR A 103 9.17 11.20 -14.24
C THR A 103 8.60 10.47 -13.03
N PHE A 104 8.89 9.19 -12.93
CA PHE A 104 8.49 8.38 -11.80
C PHE A 104 9.52 7.30 -11.49
N ARG A 105 9.38 6.67 -10.33
CA ARG A 105 10.13 5.48 -9.97
C ARG A 105 9.20 4.28 -9.82
N VAL A 106 9.76 3.11 -10.06
CA VAL A 106 9.19 1.82 -9.70
C VAL A 106 10.16 1.15 -8.74
N ALA A 107 9.78 1.04 -7.46
CA ALA A 107 10.62 0.45 -6.42
C ALA A 107 9.76 -0.43 -5.49
N PRO A 108 9.46 -1.68 -5.88
CA PRO A 108 8.59 -2.56 -5.10
C PRO A 108 9.26 -3.01 -3.80
N MET A 109 8.53 -2.90 -2.71
CA MET A 109 8.96 -3.35 -1.39
C MET A 109 8.42 -4.76 -1.16
N VAL A 110 9.28 -5.76 -1.28
CA VAL A 110 8.94 -7.16 -0.99
C VAL A 110 8.97 -7.42 0.52
N GLY A 111 7.92 -8.07 1.04
CA GLY A 111 7.79 -8.46 2.44
C GLY A 111 6.37 -8.89 2.84
N GLY A 112 6.18 -9.15 4.14
CA GLY A 112 4.86 -9.44 4.71
C GLY A 112 4.20 -10.75 4.23
N GLY A 113 4.96 -11.64 3.59
CA GLY A 113 4.43 -12.85 2.97
C GLY A 113 3.78 -12.63 1.60
N LEU A 114 3.85 -11.42 1.05
CA LEU A 114 3.39 -11.15 -0.32
C LEU A 114 4.39 -11.73 -1.31
N THR A 115 3.89 -12.59 -2.21
CA THR A 115 4.69 -13.21 -3.27
C THR A 115 4.38 -12.64 -4.66
N ALA A 116 3.37 -11.78 -4.78
CA ALA A 116 3.05 -11.08 -6.01
C ALA A 116 2.27 -9.80 -5.72
N ALA A 117 2.39 -8.82 -6.61
CA ALA A 117 1.42 -7.73 -6.72
C ALA A 117 1.34 -7.23 -8.16
N ARG A 118 0.12 -6.85 -8.57
CA ARG A 118 -0.15 -6.17 -9.84
C ARG A 118 -0.92 -4.91 -9.54
N ALA A 119 -0.48 -3.79 -10.09
CA ALA A 119 -1.15 -2.50 -9.95
C ALA A 119 -0.95 -1.65 -11.20
N TRP A 120 -1.83 -0.68 -11.38
CA TRP A 120 -1.71 0.33 -12.42
C TRP A 120 -2.31 1.65 -11.93
N THR A 121 -1.88 2.75 -12.53
CA THR A 121 -2.48 4.08 -12.33
C THR A 121 -2.55 4.80 -13.66
N GLU A 122 -3.62 5.56 -13.87
CA GLU A 122 -3.73 6.45 -15.02
C GLU A 122 -2.93 7.73 -14.74
N SER A 123 -2.09 8.14 -15.68
CA SER A 123 -1.39 9.43 -15.65
C SER A 123 -1.84 10.29 -16.83
N PRO A 124 -1.53 11.60 -16.85
CA PRO A 124 -1.75 12.44 -18.03
C PRO A 124 -1.06 11.93 -19.31
N TYR A 125 -0.03 11.08 -19.18
CA TYR A 125 0.73 10.49 -20.30
C TYR A 125 0.19 9.11 -20.73
N GLY A 126 -0.80 8.57 -20.01
CA GLY A 126 -1.33 7.22 -20.18
C GLY A 126 -1.06 6.33 -18.97
N GLN A 127 -1.40 5.05 -19.10
CA GLN A 127 -1.31 4.09 -18.01
C GLN A 127 0.15 3.79 -17.62
N ILE A 128 0.43 3.75 -16.32
CA ILE A 128 1.63 3.15 -15.72
C ILE A 128 1.18 1.83 -15.09
N ALA A 129 1.85 0.72 -15.40
CA ALA A 129 1.48 -0.59 -14.87
C ALA A 129 2.70 -1.38 -14.38
N VAL A 130 2.51 -2.15 -13.32
CA VAL A 130 3.52 -3.05 -12.74
C VAL A 130 2.89 -4.41 -12.43
N ASP A 131 3.65 -5.47 -12.64
CA ASP A 131 3.32 -6.84 -12.24
C ASP A 131 4.61 -7.51 -11.77
N TRP A 132 4.73 -7.75 -10.48
CA TRP A 132 5.89 -8.43 -9.91
C TRP A 132 5.52 -9.72 -9.20
N ARG A 133 6.46 -10.67 -9.17
CA ARG A 133 6.35 -11.96 -8.51
C ARG A 133 7.66 -12.38 -7.84
N VAL A 134 7.52 -13.20 -6.81
CA VAL A 134 8.60 -13.85 -6.07
C VAL A 134 8.41 -15.36 -6.12
N GLU A 135 9.41 -16.06 -6.65
CA GLU A 135 9.45 -17.51 -6.74
C GLU A 135 10.76 -18.02 -6.12
N GLY A 136 10.68 -18.55 -4.90
CA GLY A 136 11.88 -18.90 -4.12
C GLY A 136 12.71 -17.66 -3.81
N ASN A 137 13.96 -17.63 -4.29
CA ASN A 137 14.86 -16.48 -4.15
C ASN A 137 14.88 -15.55 -5.39
N ALA A 138 14.01 -15.79 -6.37
CA ALA A 138 13.96 -15.00 -7.59
C ALA A 138 12.82 -13.98 -7.53
N PHE A 139 13.13 -12.73 -7.84
CA PHE A 139 12.17 -11.66 -8.07
C PHE A 139 12.10 -11.35 -9.56
N SER A 140 10.89 -11.22 -10.11
CA SER A 140 10.66 -10.75 -11.48
C SER A 140 9.62 -9.64 -11.51
N ILE A 141 9.77 -8.69 -12.44
CA ILE A 141 8.83 -7.60 -12.64
C ILE A 141 8.66 -7.27 -14.11
N ARG A 142 7.41 -7.02 -14.52
CA ARG A 142 7.04 -6.35 -15.76
C ARG A 142 6.59 -4.93 -15.45
N VAL A 143 7.13 -3.94 -16.15
CA VAL A 143 6.79 -2.51 -16.01
C VAL A 143 6.36 -1.95 -17.37
N HIS A 144 5.23 -1.25 -17.40
CA HIS A 144 4.80 -0.45 -18.54
C HIS A 144 5.03 1.03 -18.26
N VAL A 145 5.78 1.69 -19.14
CA VAL A 145 6.14 3.10 -19.08
C VAL A 145 5.47 3.83 -20.25
N PRO A 146 4.57 4.81 -20.00
CA PRO A 146 3.89 5.53 -21.06
C PRO A 146 4.83 6.43 -21.87
N VAL A 147 4.45 6.72 -23.11
CA VAL A 147 5.21 7.61 -24.00
C VAL A 147 5.31 9.02 -23.39
N GLY A 148 6.49 9.64 -23.51
CA GLY A 148 6.73 10.99 -22.97
C GLY A 148 7.08 11.03 -21.48
N THR A 149 7.28 9.87 -20.84
CA THR A 149 7.75 9.75 -19.46
C THR A 149 9.07 9.00 -19.36
N THR A 150 9.77 9.15 -18.23
CA THR A 150 10.94 8.33 -17.88
C THR A 150 10.73 7.68 -16.53
N CYS A 151 11.09 6.39 -16.42
CA CYS A 151 10.99 5.62 -15.19
C CYS A 151 12.38 5.24 -14.67
N THR A 152 12.63 5.41 -13.37
CA THR A 152 13.75 4.73 -12.69
C THR A 152 13.22 3.48 -12.00
N LEU A 153 13.63 2.31 -12.48
CA LEU A 153 13.33 1.04 -11.81
C LEU A 153 14.43 0.71 -10.81
N GLU A 154 14.06 0.46 -9.56
CA GLU A 154 14.91 -0.08 -8.51
C GLU A 154 14.42 -1.48 -8.13
N LEU A 155 15.28 -2.48 -8.28
CA LEU A 155 14.99 -3.85 -7.90
C LEU A 155 15.33 -4.08 -6.42
N PRO A 156 14.76 -5.13 -5.79
CA PRO A 156 15.03 -5.46 -4.39
C PRO A 156 16.51 -5.67 -4.02
N ASP A 157 17.38 -6.02 -4.97
CA ASP A 157 18.83 -6.14 -4.78
C ASP A 157 19.57 -4.79 -4.78
N GLY A 158 18.84 -3.68 -4.95
CA GLY A 158 19.36 -2.32 -5.02
C GLY A 158 19.85 -1.90 -6.41
N SER A 159 19.76 -2.77 -7.42
CA SER A 159 20.11 -2.40 -8.78
C SER A 159 19.10 -1.40 -9.36
N GLN A 160 19.61 -0.38 -10.04
CA GLN A 160 18.80 0.68 -10.63
C GLN A 160 19.00 0.72 -12.15
N THR A 161 17.91 0.96 -12.89
CA THR A 161 17.95 1.11 -14.36
C THR A 161 16.92 2.13 -14.81
N ALA A 162 17.34 3.06 -15.66
CA ALA A 162 16.42 3.95 -16.36
C ALA A 162 15.69 3.20 -17.47
N LEU A 163 14.36 3.31 -17.50
CA LEU A 163 13.50 2.73 -18.51
C LEU A 163 12.88 3.85 -19.37
N ALA A 164 13.04 3.72 -20.67
CA ALA A 164 12.29 4.51 -21.66
C ALA A 164 10.83 4.02 -21.75
N SER A 165 10.02 4.69 -22.55
CA SER A 165 8.66 4.23 -22.84
C SER A 165 8.63 2.81 -23.41
N GLY A 166 7.55 2.08 -23.13
CA GLY A 166 7.37 0.69 -23.53
C GLY A 166 7.19 -0.26 -22.36
N THR A 167 7.19 -1.55 -22.67
CA THR A 167 7.04 -2.63 -21.67
C THR A 167 8.37 -3.33 -21.47
N HIS A 168 8.80 -3.42 -20.21
CA HIS A 168 10.10 -3.94 -19.82
C HIS A 168 9.93 -5.09 -18.83
N GLU A 169 10.77 -6.11 -18.95
CA GLU A 169 10.86 -7.20 -17.98
C GLU A 169 12.25 -7.21 -17.36
N LYS A 170 12.31 -7.34 -16.03
CA LYS A 170 13.55 -7.39 -15.24
C LYS A 170 13.43 -8.42 -14.14
N SER A 171 14.57 -8.89 -13.64
CA SER A 171 14.64 -9.82 -12.53
C SER A 171 15.91 -9.61 -11.72
N CYS A 172 15.88 -10.04 -10.46
CA CYS A 172 17.03 -10.10 -9.57
C CYS A 172 16.88 -11.26 -8.58
N SER A 173 17.94 -11.52 -7.81
CA SER A 173 17.83 -12.35 -6.61
C SER A 173 17.35 -11.50 -5.43
N LEU A 174 16.68 -12.12 -4.46
CA LEU A 174 16.32 -11.51 -3.17
C LEU A 174 17.39 -11.74 -2.10
#